data_AF-A0A928XFR2-F1
#
_entry.id   AF-A0A928XFR2-F1
#
_cell.length_a   1.000
_cell.length_b   1.000
_cell.length_c   1.000
_cell.angle_alpha   90.00
_cell.angle_beta   90.00
_cell.angle_gamma   90.00
#
_symmetry.space_group_name_H-M   'P 1'
#
loop_
_entity.id
_entity.type
_entity.pdbx_description
1 polymer ?
#
loop_
_entity_poly.entity_id
_entity_poly.type
_entity_poly.pdbx_seq_one_letter_code
_entity_poly.pdbx_strand_id
1 'polypeptide(L)'
;MKTRFWRITEAARQGGLMLRLLGSLAFQMHAPSMVLQAKLGRAYTDIDFAGYGKQAKTISEMLASLGYHEDREILCLTEGSRAILKTPPTASTWMFL
;
A
#
# COMPACT_ATOMS: atom_id res chain seq x y z
N MET A 1 3.72 -8.96 -3.67
CA MET A 1 2.47 -8.29 -3.24
C MET A 1 1.95 -8.81 -1.90
N LYS A 2 1.53 -10.09 -1.83
CA LYS A 2 0.93 -10.70 -0.61
C LYS A 2 1.75 -10.53 0.67
N THR A 3 3.07 -10.76 0.63
CA THR A 3 3.94 -10.57 1.81
C THR A 3 3.94 -9.12 2.31
N ARG A 4 3.97 -8.13 1.40
CA ARG A 4 3.89 -6.71 1.76
C ARG A 4 2.54 -6.37 2.40
N PHE A 5 1.45 -6.89 1.81
CA PHE A 5 0.10 -6.75 2.37
C PHE A 5 0.05 -7.24 3.82
N TRP A 6 0.47 -8.50 4.08
CA TRP A 6 0.44 -9.06 5.43
C TRP A 6 1.31 -8.29 6.43
N ARG A 7 2.49 -7.83 6.00
CA ARG A 7 3.37 -6.99 6.83
C ARG A 7 2.71 -5.67 7.23
N ILE A 8 2.04 -5.00 6.29
CA ILE A 8 1.33 -3.73 6.56
C ILE A 8 0.12 -3.97 7.47
N THR A 9 -0.70 -4.99 7.19
CA THR A 9 -1.90 -5.28 8.00
C THR A 9 -1.56 -5.66 9.43
N GLU A 10 -0.47 -6.39 9.64
CA GLU A 10 -0.04 -6.78 10.99
C GLU A 10 0.48 -5.58 11.78
N ALA A 11 1.28 -4.71 11.16
CA ALA A 11 1.72 -3.46 11.78
C ALA A 11 0.53 -2.56 12.16
N ALA A 12 -0.46 -2.43 11.26
CA ALA A 12 -1.67 -1.66 11.51
C ALA A 12 -2.49 -2.24 12.66
N ARG A 13 -2.64 -3.57 12.69
CA ARG A 13 -3.34 -4.28 13.78
C ARG A 13 -2.67 -4.04 15.13
N GLN A 14 -1.35 -4.12 15.19
CA GLN A 14 -0.57 -3.87 16.42
C GLN A 14 -0.67 -2.41 16.88
N GLY A 15 -0.75 -1.46 15.94
CA GLY A 15 -0.90 -0.03 16.23
C GLY A 15 -2.34 0.45 16.48
N GLY A 16 -3.35 -0.44 16.45
CA GLY A 16 -4.76 -0.04 16.58
C GLY A 16 -5.28 0.82 15.41
N LEU A 17 -4.64 0.70 14.24
CA LEU A 17 -4.96 1.45 13.04
C LEU A 17 -5.98 0.69 12.19
N MET A 18 -7.04 1.37 11.77
CA MET A 18 -8.06 0.77 10.92
C MET A 18 -7.73 1.02 9.45
N LEU A 19 -7.41 -0.07 8.75
CA LEU A 19 -7.17 -0.09 7.31
C LEU A 19 -8.16 -1.05 6.64
N ARG A 20 -8.81 -0.57 5.58
CA ARG A 20 -9.65 -1.37 4.68
C ARG A 20 -8.90 -1.59 3.38
N LEU A 21 -8.69 -2.86 3.00
CA LEU A 21 -8.14 -3.20 1.69
C LEU A 21 -9.11 -2.80 0.58
N LEU A 22 -8.59 -2.13 -0.44
CA LEU A 22 -9.34 -1.68 -1.61
C LEU A 22 -8.75 -2.26 -2.90
N GLY A 23 -9.36 -1.85 -4.02
CA GLY A 23 -8.86 -2.13 -5.36
C GLY A 23 -8.94 -3.61 -5.73
N SER A 24 -8.18 -3.96 -6.76
CA SER A 24 -8.21 -5.29 -7.36
C SER A 24 -7.69 -6.41 -6.44
N LEU A 25 -6.80 -6.07 -5.49
CA LEU A 25 -6.30 -7.03 -4.50
C LEU A 25 -7.40 -7.43 -3.52
N ALA A 26 -8.32 -6.53 -3.15
CA ALA A 26 -9.49 -6.85 -2.33
C ALA A 26 -10.36 -7.94 -2.98
N PHE A 27 -10.64 -7.79 -4.28
CA PHE A 27 -11.42 -8.78 -5.03
C PHE A 27 -10.75 -10.16 -5.02
N GLN A 28 -9.42 -10.23 -5.20
CA GLN A 28 -8.71 -11.51 -5.17
C GLN A 28 -8.79 -12.19 -3.79
N MET A 29 -8.73 -11.40 -2.71
CA MET A 29 -8.76 -11.92 -1.34
C MET A 29 -10.14 -12.46 -0.94
N HIS A 30 -11.22 -11.85 -1.46
CA HIS A 30 -12.60 -12.24 -1.14
C HIS A 30 -13.22 -13.22 -2.15
N ALA A 31 -12.75 -13.24 -3.40
CA ALA A 31 -13.27 -14.10 -4.46
C ALA A 31 -12.12 -14.84 -5.18
N PRO A 32 -11.48 -15.83 -4.52
CA PRO A 32 -10.30 -16.52 -5.07
C PRO A 32 -10.56 -17.29 -6.37
N SER A 33 -11.81 -17.61 -6.69
CA SER A 33 -12.20 -18.29 -7.93
C SER A 33 -12.28 -17.34 -9.15
N MET A 34 -12.27 -16.02 -8.95
CA MET A 34 -12.30 -15.05 -10.04
C MET A 34 -10.88 -14.65 -10.48
N VAL A 35 -10.33 -15.40 -11.42
CA VAL A 35 -9.08 -15.06 -12.15
C VAL A 35 -9.25 -13.94 -13.18
N LEU A 36 -10.22 -13.03 -12.97
CA LEU A 36 -10.56 -11.97 -13.94
C LEU A 36 -9.36 -11.04 -14.23
N GLN A 37 -8.58 -10.71 -13.21
CA GLN A 37 -7.32 -9.94 -13.33
C GLN A 37 -6.33 -10.59 -14.32
N ALA A 38 -6.07 -11.90 -14.14
CA ALA A 38 -5.19 -12.67 -15.03
C ALA A 38 -5.77 -12.80 -16.44
N LYS A 39 -7.08 -13.01 -16.57
CA LYS A 39 -7.77 -13.08 -17.87
C LYS A 39 -7.74 -11.75 -18.64
N LEU A 40 -7.69 -10.63 -17.93
CA LEU A 40 -7.58 -9.28 -18.51
C LEU A 40 -6.12 -8.84 -18.72
N GLY A 41 -5.14 -9.72 -18.47
CA GLY A 41 -3.71 -9.41 -18.65
C GLY A 41 -3.20 -8.32 -17.71
N ARG A 42 -3.84 -8.10 -16.56
CA ARG A 42 -3.44 -7.08 -15.60
C ARG A 42 -2.55 -7.66 -14.50
N ALA A 43 -1.52 -6.91 -14.14
CA ALA A 43 -0.65 -7.22 -13.01
C ALA A 43 -1.12 -6.49 -11.76
N TYR A 44 -0.89 -7.09 -10.59
CA TYR A 44 -1.00 -6.35 -9.33
C TYR A 44 0.25 -5.48 -9.17
N THR A 45 0.09 -4.18 -9.33
CA THR A 45 1.19 -3.20 -9.24
C THR A 45 1.27 -2.57 -7.86
N ASP A 46 0.11 -2.34 -7.22
CA ASP A 46 0.00 -1.55 -5.99
C ASP A 46 -0.92 -2.23 -4.96
N ILE A 47 -0.94 -1.67 -3.74
CA ILE A 47 -1.86 -2.06 -2.65
C ILE A 47 -2.59 -0.80 -2.21
N ASP A 48 -3.91 -0.79 -2.36
CA ASP A 48 -4.75 0.33 -1.95
C ASP A 48 -5.38 0.09 -0.57
N PHE A 49 -5.29 1.09 0.29
CA PHE A 49 -5.97 1.10 1.59
C PHE A 49 -6.82 2.36 1.75
N ALA A 50 -7.97 2.22 2.39
CA ALA A 50 -8.66 3.32 3.05
C ALA A 50 -8.41 3.24 4.56
N GLY A 51 -8.15 4.40 5.18
CA GLY A 51 -8.05 4.54 6.63
C GLY A 51 -8.84 5.75 7.12
N TYR A 52 -8.99 5.90 8.43
CA TYR A 52 -9.64 7.08 8.99
C TYR A 52 -8.73 8.30 8.92
N GLY A 53 -9.25 9.46 8.50
CA GLY A 53 -8.49 10.72 8.45
C GLY A 53 -7.86 11.10 9.79
N LYS A 54 -8.56 10.86 10.91
CA LYS A 54 -8.02 11.07 12.27
C LYS A 54 -6.78 10.21 12.60
N GLN A 55 -6.54 9.14 11.84
CA GLN A 55 -5.38 8.26 11.98
C GLN A 55 -4.32 8.50 10.88
N ALA A 56 -4.55 9.43 9.94
CA ALA A 56 -3.70 9.60 8.76
C ALA A 56 -2.22 9.84 9.11
N LYS A 57 -1.95 10.71 10.08
CA LYS A 57 -0.58 10.96 10.57
C LYS A 57 0.09 9.68 11.09
N THR A 58 -0.59 8.95 11.98
CA THR A 58 -0.05 7.72 12.58
C THR A 58 0.09 6.60 11.55
N ILE A 59 -0.80 6.53 10.56
CA ILE A 59 -0.69 5.61 9.42
C ILE A 59 0.56 5.94 8.59
N SER A 60 0.80 7.22 8.29
CA SER A 60 1.98 7.67 7.55
C SER A 60 3.28 7.35 8.31
N GLU A 61 3.32 7.63 9.63
CA GLU A 61 4.45 7.29 10.50
C GLU A 61 4.71 5.77 10.57
N MET A 62 3.66 4.96 10.66
CA MET A 62 3.78 3.49 10.62
C MET A 62 4.32 3.02 9.27
N LEU A 63 3.82 3.54 8.15
CA LEU A 63 4.32 3.14 6.83
C LEU A 63 5.77 3.59 6.63
N ALA A 64 6.16 4.76 7.15
CA ALA A 64 7.54 5.22 7.17
C ALA A 64 8.46 4.29 7.97
N SER A 65 8.03 3.80 9.14
CA SER A 65 8.81 2.84 9.94
C SER A 65 8.98 1.48 9.26
N LEU A 66 8.07 1.12 8.35
CA LEU A 66 8.20 -0.06 7.49
C LEU A 66 9.11 0.17 6.27
N GLY A 67 9.63 1.39 6.09
CA GLY A 67 10.51 1.78 4.99
C GLY A 67 9.79 2.26 3.74
N TYR A 68 8.52 2.69 3.83
CA TYR A 68 7.84 3.34 2.72
C TYR A 68 8.05 4.86 2.77
N HIS A 69 8.25 5.48 1.60
CA HIS A 69 8.43 6.91 1.46
C HIS A 69 7.20 7.54 0.83
N GLU A 70 6.62 8.52 1.51
CA GLU A 70 5.46 9.25 1.03
C GLU A 70 5.85 10.27 -0.05
N ASP A 71 5.06 10.31 -1.11
CA ASP A 71 5.11 11.33 -2.14
C ASP A 71 4.39 12.59 -1.64
N ARG A 72 5.19 13.52 -1.09
CA ARG A 72 4.67 14.74 -0.45
C ARG A 72 3.96 15.68 -1.42
N GLU A 73 4.32 15.64 -2.70
CA GLU A 73 3.67 16.48 -3.70
C GLU A 73 2.21 16.04 -3.89
N ILE A 74 1.98 14.73 -4.05
CA ILE A 74 0.63 14.17 -4.16
C ILE A 74 -0.18 14.38 -2.87
N LEU A 75 0.45 14.21 -1.71
CA LEU A 75 -0.24 14.46 -0.44
C LEU A 75 -0.70 15.93 -0.34
N CYS A 76 0.16 16.87 -0.71
CA CYS A 76 -0.15 18.30 -0.67
C CYS A 76 -1.25 18.67 -1.68
N LEU A 77 -1.14 18.20 -2.93
CA LEU A 77 -2.12 18.43 -4.00
C LEU A 77 -3.52 17.87 -3.68
N THR A 78 -3.59 16.85 -2.83
CA THR A 78 -4.85 16.21 -2.44
C THR A 78 -5.32 16.62 -1.05
N GLU A 79 -4.73 17.67 -0.47
CA GLU A 79 -5.07 18.19 0.86
C GLU A 79 -5.04 17.11 1.95
N GLY A 80 -4.12 16.14 1.83
CA GLY A 80 -3.98 15.03 2.77
C GLY A 80 -5.01 13.91 2.60
N SER A 81 -5.92 14.01 1.64
CA SER A 81 -6.94 12.97 1.40
C SER A 81 -6.37 11.72 0.70
N ARG A 82 -5.25 11.85 -0.01
CA ARG A 82 -4.59 10.74 -0.71
C ARG A 82 -3.07 10.80 -0.57
N ALA A 83 -2.51 9.77 0.06
CA ALA A 83 -1.07 9.53 0.09
C ALA A 83 -0.69 8.48 -0.98
N ILE A 84 0.39 8.72 -1.72
CA ILE A 84 1.06 7.70 -2.53
C ILE A 84 2.38 7.38 -1.84
N LEU A 85 2.62 6.10 -1.52
CA LEU A 85 3.82 5.67 -0.84
C LEU A 85 4.62 4.70 -1.70
N LYS A 86 5.91 4.97 -1.84
CA LYS A 86 6.85 4.20 -2.67
C LYS A 86 7.80 3.43 -1.77
N THR A 87 8.11 2.19 -2.11
CA THR A 87 9.29 1.54 -1.53
C THR A 87 10.55 2.22 -2.07
N PRO A 88 11.65 2.33 -1.30
CA PRO A 88 12.92 2.70 -1.88
C PRO A 88 13.21 1.75 -3.05
N PRO A 89 13.79 2.24 -4.16
CA PRO A 89 14.29 1.34 -5.19
C PRO A 89 15.21 0.35 -4.50
N THR A 90 14.93 -0.94 -4.65
CA THR A 90 15.81 -2.01 -4.17
C THR A 90 17.22 -1.67 -4.65
N ALA A 91 18.20 -1.66 -3.75
CA ALA A 91 19.59 -1.26 -4.04
C ALA A 91 20.28 -2.13 -5.12
N SER A 92 19.58 -3.07 -5.75
CA SER A 92 20.08 -3.98 -6.77
C SER A 92 19.97 -3.48 -8.21
N THR A 93 19.78 -2.18 -8.46
CA THR A 93 19.78 -1.62 -9.84
C THR A 93 20.89 -0.60 -10.10
N TRP A 94 21.78 -0.37 -9.13
CA TRP A 94 23.05 0.35 -9.36
C TRP A 94 24.24 -0.61 -9.25
N MET A 95 24.27 -1.63 -10.11
CA MET A 95 25.50 -2.38 -10.40
C MET A 95 25.78 -2.24 -11.90
N PHE A 96 26.09 -1.02 -12.31
CA PHE A 96 26.90 -0.79 -13.50
C PHE A 96 28.36 -0.84 -13.06
N LEU A 97 28.95 -2.05 -13.11
CA LEU A 97 30.32 -2.34 -13.53
C LEU A 97 30.32 -3.72 -14.15
#